data_AF-A0A0F9G9J1-F1
#
_entry.id   AF-A0A0F9G9J1-F1
#
_cell.length_a   1.000
_cell.length_b   1.000
_cell.length_c   1.000
_cell.angle_alpha   90.00
_cell.angle_beta   90.00
_cell.angle_gamma   90.00
#
_symmetry.space_group_name_H-M   'P 1'
#
loop_
_entity.id
_entity.type
_entity.pdbx_description
1 polymer ?
#
loop_
_entity_poly.entity_id
_entity_poly.type
_entity_poly.pdbx_seq_one_letter_code
_entity_poly.pdbx_strand_id
1 'polypeptide(L)'
;MSQPTRPTTSAKPGAPPRMPYMDSILHDLARGDGVAKVLWQRHLHWGYWPDPSLAEGSVADYVVASERLAHCVFDAAGIEDGMRVLDCGCGVG
;
A
#
# COMPACT_ATOMS: atom_id res chain seq x y z
N MET A 1 -33.27 19.73 -3.17
CA MET A 1 -32.04 19.02 -3.60
C MET A 1 -31.60 18.15 -2.44
N SER A 2 -31.86 16.84 -2.50
CA SER A 2 -31.52 15.92 -1.40
C SER A 2 -30.05 15.54 -1.48
N GLN A 3 -29.31 15.70 -0.38
CA GLN A 3 -27.95 15.17 -0.27
C GLN A 3 -27.98 13.63 -0.25
N PRO A 4 -27.01 12.96 -0.89
CA PRO A 4 -26.86 11.51 -0.78
C PRO A 4 -26.42 11.15 0.65
N THR A 5 -27.12 10.18 1.24
CA THR A 5 -26.84 9.66 2.58
C THR A 5 -25.50 8.91 2.59
N ARG A 6 -24.57 9.35 3.44
CA ARG A 6 -23.30 8.66 3.70
C ARG A 6 -23.62 7.31 4.39
N PRO A 7 -23.16 6.16 3.87
CA PRO A 7 -23.35 4.89 4.54
C PRO A 7 -22.61 4.90 5.89
N THR A 8 -23.35 4.71 6.97
CA THR A 8 -22.83 4.55 8.33
C THR A 8 -22.53 3.08 8.60
N THR A 9 -21.30 2.65 8.35
CA THR A 9 -20.77 1.44 9.01
C THR A 9 -20.49 1.78 10.47
N SER A 10 -21.41 1.40 11.36
CA SER A 10 -21.19 1.47 12.81
C SER A 10 -20.20 0.38 13.22
N ALA A 11 -18.91 0.71 13.24
CA ALA A 11 -17.92 -0.09 13.96
C ALA A 11 -18.09 0.17 15.48
N LYS A 12 -17.94 -0.87 16.30
CA LYS A 12 -17.86 -0.73 17.77
C LYS A 12 -16.77 0.29 18.12
N PRO A 13 -17.02 1.28 19.01
CA PRO A 13 -15.97 2.18 19.48
C PRO A 13 -14.81 1.37 20.07
N GLY A 14 -13.61 1.53 19.53
CA GLY A 14 -12.38 0.88 20.00
C GLY A 14 -11.98 -0.43 19.31
N ALA A 15 -12.80 -0.99 18.42
CA ALA A 15 -12.34 -2.08 17.55
C ALA A 15 -11.58 -1.49 16.34
N PRO A 16 -10.43 -2.04 15.94
CA PRO A 16 -9.76 -1.61 14.72
C PRO A 16 -10.72 -1.81 13.53
N PRO A 17 -10.71 -0.89 12.55
CA PRO A 17 -11.52 -1.05 11.35
C PRO A 17 -11.12 -2.37 10.66
N ARG A 18 -12.12 -3.13 10.19
CA ARG A 18 -11.85 -4.34 9.43
C ARG A 18 -11.22 -3.92 8.10
N MET A 19 -10.06 -4.51 7.76
CA MET A 19 -9.34 -4.22 6.52
C MET A 19 -9.16 -5.52 5.74
N PRO A 20 -10.23 -6.06 5.10
CA PRO A 20 -10.22 -7.42 4.56
C PRO A 20 -9.09 -7.67 3.57
N TYR A 21 -8.74 -6.64 2.80
CA TYR A 21 -7.62 -6.65 1.87
C TYR A 21 -6.27 -6.81 2.59
N MET A 22 -5.97 -5.97 3.58
CA MET A 22 -4.73 -6.08 4.37
C MET A 22 -4.69 -7.36 5.20
N ASP A 23 -5.83 -7.77 5.76
CA ASP A 23 -5.95 -9.01 6.53
C ASP A 23 -5.53 -10.23 5.68
N SER A 24 -5.88 -10.25 4.38
CA SER A 24 -5.48 -11.33 3.47
C SER A 24 -3.98 -11.37 3.20
N ILE A 25 -3.36 -10.20 2.97
CA ILE A 25 -1.92 -10.10 2.72
C ILE A 25 -1.12 -10.55 3.94
N LEU A 26 -1.50 -10.07 5.12
CA LEU A 26 -0.84 -10.45 6.37
C LEU A 26 -1.02 -11.95 6.67
N HIS A 27 -2.17 -12.52 6.31
CA HIS A 27 -2.40 -13.96 6.44
C HIS A 27 -1.45 -14.78 5.55
N ASP A 28 -1.29 -14.40 4.29
CA ASP A 28 -0.41 -15.11 3.35
C ASP A 28 1.08 -14.98 3.73
N LEU A 29 1.49 -13.80 4.19
CA LEU A 29 2.82 -13.57 4.74
C LEU A 29 3.08 -14.43 5.99
N ALA A 30 2.13 -14.50 6.92
CA ALA A 30 2.24 -15.31 8.13
C ALA A 30 2.33 -16.81 7.83
N ARG A 31 1.78 -17.26 6.70
CA ARG A 31 1.88 -18.64 6.21
C ARG A 31 3.19 -18.94 5.48
N GLY A 32 4.02 -17.92 5.26
CA GLY A 32 5.29 -18.06 4.55
C GLY A 32 5.11 -18.31 3.04
N ASP A 33 4.02 -17.81 2.44
CA ASP A 33 3.83 -17.92 1.00
C ASP A 33 5.00 -17.23 0.26
N GLY A 34 5.68 -17.98 -0.62
CA GLY A 34 6.88 -17.51 -1.30
C GLY A 34 6.62 -16.35 -2.26
N VAL A 35 5.45 -16.33 -2.91
CA VAL A 35 5.05 -15.25 -3.82
C VAL A 35 4.67 -14.02 -3.01
N ALA A 36 3.86 -14.18 -1.96
CA ALA A 36 3.50 -13.08 -1.07
C ALA A 36 4.75 -12.46 -0.43
N LYS A 37 5.73 -13.27 -0.04
CA LYS A 37 7.00 -12.77 0.48
C LYS A 37 7.71 -11.91 -0.55
N VAL A 38 7.86 -12.36 -1.80
CA VAL A 38 8.55 -11.54 -2.82
C VAL A 38 7.78 -10.24 -3.12
N LEU A 39 6.46 -10.29 -3.20
CA LEU A 39 5.64 -9.12 -3.45
C LEU A 39 5.73 -8.09 -2.29
N TRP A 40 5.56 -8.52 -1.05
CA TRP A 40 5.38 -7.59 0.08
C TRP A 40 6.62 -7.42 0.97
N GLN A 41 7.78 -8.01 0.63
CA GLN A 41 8.98 -7.98 1.46
C GLN A 41 9.57 -6.57 1.62
N ARG A 42 9.46 -5.72 0.59
CA ARG A 42 10.09 -4.39 0.59
C ARG A 42 9.09 -3.24 0.69
N HIS A 43 7.93 -3.40 0.07
CA HIS A 43 6.89 -2.37 0.01
C HIS A 43 5.55 -2.96 0.44
N LEU A 44 4.92 -2.38 1.46
CA LEU A 44 3.56 -2.76 1.87
C LEU A 44 2.52 -1.83 1.21
N HIS A 45 2.70 -1.60 -0.10
CA HIS A 45 1.81 -0.83 -0.95
C HIS A 45 1.85 -1.41 -2.38
N TRP A 46 0.93 -0.96 -3.24
CA TRP A 46 0.89 -1.39 -4.63
C TRP A 46 1.99 -0.75 -5.48
N GLY A 47 1.96 -1.03 -6.79
CA GLY A 47 2.80 -0.39 -7.78
C GLY A 47 2.15 0.77 -8.53
N TYR A 48 2.98 1.55 -9.21
CA TYR A 48 2.57 2.58 -10.16
C TYR A 48 3.02 2.23 -11.58
N TRP A 49 2.06 2.22 -12.50
CA TRP A 49 2.27 2.09 -13.93
C TRP A 49 1.88 3.40 -14.62
N PRO A 50 2.84 4.12 -15.25
CA PRO A 50 2.54 5.35 -15.98
C PRO A 50 1.52 5.11 -17.10
N ASP A 51 1.61 3.96 -17.75
CA ASP A 51 0.60 3.44 -18.67
C ASP A 51 0.09 2.09 -18.12
N PRO A 52 -1.16 2.04 -17.62
CA PRO A 52 -1.75 0.81 -17.09
C PRO A 52 -1.84 -0.32 -18.12
N SER A 53 -1.84 -0.02 -19.42
CA SER A 53 -1.88 -1.04 -20.47
C SER A 53 -0.59 -1.87 -20.56
N LEU A 54 0.49 -1.38 -19.95
CA LEU A 54 1.79 -2.06 -19.89
C LEU A 54 1.96 -2.92 -18.64
N ALA A 55 0.95 -3.00 -17.76
CA ALA A 55 1.01 -3.87 -16.59
C ALA A 55 0.98 -5.33 -17.04
N GLU A 56 2.13 -6.01 -16.91
CA GLU A 56 2.31 -7.43 -17.25
C GLU A 56 1.68 -8.33 -16.17
N GLY A 57 1.66 -7.85 -14.92
CA GLY A 57 1.14 -8.62 -13.78
C GLY A 57 2.07 -9.73 -13.29
N SER A 58 3.32 -9.75 -13.76
CA SER A 58 4.37 -10.62 -13.25
C SER A 58 4.89 -10.11 -11.90
N VAL A 59 5.54 -10.97 -11.12
CA VAL A 59 6.21 -10.57 -9.86
C VAL A 59 7.30 -9.54 -10.13
N ALA A 60 8.04 -9.69 -11.24
CA ALA A 60 9.08 -8.75 -11.63
C ALA A 60 8.50 -7.36 -11.97
N ASP A 61 7.39 -7.33 -12.74
CA ASP A 61 6.66 -6.11 -13.06
C ASP A 61 6.16 -5.40 -11.78
N TYR A 62 5.58 -6.15 -10.86
CA TYR A 62 5.16 -5.62 -9.56
C TYR A 62 6.32 -4.97 -8.78
N VAL A 63 7.49 -5.62 -8.72
CA VAL A 63 8.65 -5.07 -8.00
C VAL A 63 9.08 -3.74 -8.60
N VAL A 64 9.14 -3.65 -9.93
CA VAL A 64 9.48 -2.39 -10.61
C VAL A 64 8.42 -1.31 -10.35
N ALA A 65 7.14 -1.68 -10.40
CA ALA A 65 6.06 -0.74 -10.20
C ALA A 65 5.96 -0.23 -8.74
N SER A 66 6.20 -1.08 -7.75
CA SER A 66 6.20 -0.70 -6.33
C SER A 66 7.33 0.27 -6.00
N GLU A 67 8.55 0.02 -6.48
CA GLU A 67 9.67 0.98 -6.35
C GLU A 67 9.34 2.32 -7.01
N ARG A 68 8.73 2.30 -8.20
CA ARG A 68 8.33 3.52 -8.91
C ARG A 68 7.34 4.34 -8.08
N LEU A 69 6.36 3.71 -7.44
CA LEU A 69 5.40 4.42 -6.60
C LEU A 69 6.09 5.08 -5.41
N ALA A 70 7.04 4.40 -4.76
CA ALA A 70 7.79 4.97 -3.64
C ALA A 70 8.54 6.25 -4.08
N HIS A 71 9.18 6.24 -5.26
CA HIS A 71 9.84 7.42 -5.80
C HIS A 71 8.85 8.56 -6.08
N CYS A 72 7.68 8.29 -6.67
CA CYS A 72 6.67 9.32 -6.88
C CYS A 72 6.21 9.98 -5.57
N VAL A 73 6.11 9.21 -4.48
CA VAL A 73 5.76 9.75 -3.15
C VAL A 73 6.90 10.64 -2.62
N PHE A 74 8.16 10.20 -2.73
CA PHE A 74 9.30 11.00 -2.30
C PHE A 74 9.44 12.30 -3.11
N ASP A 75 9.29 12.24 -4.43
CA ASP A 75 9.32 13.41 -5.31
C ASP A 75 8.21 14.40 -4.95
N ALA A 76 6.99 13.90 -4.72
CA ALA A 76 5.85 14.72 -4.32
C ALA A 76 6.00 15.33 -2.92
N ALA A 77 6.73 14.66 -2.02
CA ALA A 77 7.01 15.16 -0.68
C ALA A 77 8.03 16.32 -0.67
N GLY A 78 8.82 16.48 -1.74
CA GLY A 78 9.79 17.57 -1.86
C GLY A 78 10.82 17.57 -0.74
N ILE A 79 11.30 16.39 -0.35
CA ILE A 79 12.26 16.22 0.75
C ILE A 79 13.61 16.80 0.33
N GLU A 80 14.19 17.64 1.19
CA GLU A 80 15.52 18.23 1.01
C GLU A 80 16.44 17.88 2.19
N ASP A 81 17.75 18.07 1.99
CA ASP A 81 18.77 17.83 3.00
C ASP A 81 18.50 18.62 4.30
N GLY A 82 18.63 17.94 5.43
CA GLY A 82 18.43 18.53 6.76
C GLY A 82 16.98 18.55 7.25
N MET A 83 16.01 18.13 6.43
CA MET A 83 14.64 17.93 6.88
C MET A 83 14.53 16.74 7.86
N ARG A 84 13.54 16.81 8.76
CA ARG A 84 13.15 15.69 9.63
C ARG A 84 11.82 15.16 9.16
N VAL A 85 11.77 13.87 8.83
CA VAL A 85 10.59 13.21 8.26
C VAL A 85 9.98 12.25 9.28
N LEU A 86 8.64 12.28 9.40
CA LEU A 86 7.87 11.30 10.14
C LEU A 86 7.18 10.37 9.14
N ASP A 87 7.48 9.08 9.22
CA ASP A 87 6.77 8.05 8.47
C ASP A 87 5.62 7.47 9.30
N CYS A 88 4.40 7.91 8.98
CA CYS A 88 3.17 7.50 9.66
C CYS A 88 2.63 6.19 9.07
N GLY A 89 3.17 5.06 9.54
CA GLY A 89 2.76 3.73 9.10
C GLY A 89 3.85 3.02 8.30
N CYS A 90 5.06 2.96 8.85
CA CYS A 90 6.30 2.54 8.21
C CYS A 90 6.38 1.08 7.70
N GLY A 91 5.28 0.32 7.74
CA GLY A 91 5.24 -1.03 7.17
C GLY A 91 6.39 -1.93 7.64
N VAL A 92 7.32 -2.24 6.74
CA VAL A 92 8.47 -3.12 6.95
C VAL A 92 9.81 -2.39 7.15
N GLY A 93 9.78 -1.06 7.27
CA GLY A 93 10.95 -0.18 7.44
C GLY A 93 11.04 0.90 6.37
#